data_AF-D8RQF5-F1
#
_entry.id   AF-D8RQF5-F1
#
_cell.length_a   1.000
_cell.length_b   1.000
_cell.length_c   1.000
_cell.angle_alpha   90.00
_cell.angle_beta   90.00
_cell.angle_gamma   90.00
#
_symmetry.space_group_name_H-M   'P 1'
#
loop_
_entity.id
_entity.type
_entity.pdbx_description
1 polymer ?
#
loop_
_entity_poly.entity_id
_entity_poly.type
_entity_poly.pdbx_seq_one_letter_code
_entity_poly.pdbx_strand_id
1 'polypeptide(L)'
;LFGDLEPSLREEIVDAFEDIRVLSGQNIIKQGDPADNFYVILQGREAPVLVTRKSPGDFFGELALMYDSLRNATVKATTNALVWAVDRTTFKSIMSRHLAGSPVAQVPFCNDCLNRWKIHCLDYLFGSEIDLLSHSMGVRKLHSGEMLYRAGDPGDRLYIVSKGTVIETVHTPTPDGSKQKGDQILLSKGSYFGENALLDDEPRPSTMVAGTMDANRPGLLSLCSEHFLKRHDIYRRSRAFLPGQGSAGGKLWTAPGAH
;
A
#
# COMPACT_ATOMS: atom_id res chain seq x y z
N LEU A 1 7.03 7.18 -1.21
CA LEU A 1 7.01 8.13 -0.09
C LEU A 1 7.06 9.56 -0.61
N PHE A 2 8.04 9.91 -1.47
CA PHE A 2 8.21 11.29 -1.95
C PHE A 2 7.72 11.59 -3.37
N GLY A 3 7.10 10.60 -4.05
CA GLY A 3 6.66 10.75 -5.45
C GLY A 3 5.66 11.91 -5.62
N ASP A 4 4.74 12.04 -4.67
CA ASP A 4 3.67 13.04 -4.68
C ASP A 4 4.01 14.31 -3.86
N LEU A 5 5.25 14.48 -3.39
CA LEU A 5 5.65 15.73 -2.74
C LEU A 5 5.48 16.91 -3.71
N GLU A 6 4.94 18.01 -3.22
CA GLU A 6 5.00 19.29 -3.93
C GLU A 6 6.46 19.63 -4.24
N PRO A 7 6.77 20.24 -5.41
CA PRO A 7 8.14 20.52 -5.82
C PRO A 7 8.97 21.24 -4.76
N SER A 8 8.39 22.22 -4.07
CA SER A 8 9.06 22.98 -3.00
C SER A 8 9.41 22.11 -1.79
N LEU A 9 8.53 21.22 -1.36
CA LEU A 9 8.79 20.27 -0.28
C LEU A 9 9.83 19.21 -0.67
N ARG A 10 9.87 18.86 -1.96
CA ARG A 10 10.87 17.94 -2.49
C ARG A 10 12.26 18.57 -2.49
N GLU A 11 12.39 19.83 -2.86
CA GLU A 11 13.66 20.57 -2.73
C GLU A 11 14.07 20.70 -1.26
N GLU A 12 13.13 21.10 -0.39
CA GLU A 12 13.36 21.24 1.05
C GLU A 12 13.88 19.94 1.69
N ILE A 13 13.31 18.77 1.35
CA ILE A 13 13.78 17.50 1.91
C ILE A 13 15.11 17.04 1.31
N VAL A 14 15.36 17.35 0.02
CA VAL A 14 16.63 17.00 -0.64
C VAL A 14 17.77 17.78 -0.01
N ASP A 15 17.58 19.08 0.24
CA ASP A 15 18.58 19.96 0.86
C ASP A 15 18.83 19.62 2.34
N ALA A 16 17.88 18.96 2.99
CA ALA A 16 17.99 18.54 4.38
C ALA A 16 18.76 17.21 4.58
N PHE A 17 19.09 16.49 3.51
CA PHE A 17 19.82 15.23 3.64
C PHE A 17 21.31 15.44 3.90
N GLU A 18 21.84 14.67 4.84
CA GLU A 18 23.27 14.56 5.11
C GLU A 18 23.81 13.19 4.68
N ASP A 19 25.04 13.17 4.16
CA ASP A 19 25.76 11.95 3.79
C ASP A 19 26.30 11.23 5.03
N ILE A 20 25.88 9.98 5.23
CA ILE A 20 26.43 9.10 6.26
C ILE A 20 27.09 7.89 5.60
N ARG A 21 28.39 7.73 5.86
CA ARG A 21 29.15 6.53 5.46
C ARG A 21 29.01 5.45 6.53
N VAL A 22 28.63 4.26 6.09
CA VAL A 22 28.40 3.11 6.95
C VAL A 22 29.33 1.98 6.51
N LEU A 23 30.03 1.37 7.46
CA LEU A 23 30.91 0.24 7.17
C LEU A 23 30.14 -1.08 7.17
N SER A 24 30.61 -2.03 6.37
CA SER A 24 30.09 -3.40 6.41
C SER A 24 30.09 -3.95 7.83
N GLY A 25 28.94 -4.47 8.26
CA GLY A 25 28.74 -5.02 9.60
C GLY A 25 28.24 -4.01 10.64
N GLN A 26 28.14 -2.73 10.32
CA GLN A 26 27.63 -1.70 11.23
C GLN A 26 26.10 -1.67 11.25
N ASN A 27 25.51 -1.51 12.43
CA ASN A 27 24.07 -1.25 12.56
C ASN A 27 23.81 0.24 12.29
N ILE A 28 22.89 0.54 11.39
CA ILE A 28 22.45 1.91 11.09
C ILE A 28 21.32 2.31 12.04
N ILE A 29 20.37 1.40 12.25
CA ILE A 29 19.35 1.51 13.30
C ILE A 29 19.23 0.17 14.00
N LYS A 30 18.86 0.17 15.27
CA LYS A 30 18.66 -1.04 16.07
C LYS A 30 17.23 -1.09 16.60
N GLN A 31 16.63 -2.28 16.55
CA GLN A 31 15.30 -2.52 17.06
C GLN A 31 15.22 -2.15 18.54
N GLY A 32 14.13 -1.47 18.92
CA GLY A 32 13.88 -0.98 20.27
C GLY A 32 14.50 0.38 20.58
N ASP A 33 15.36 0.92 19.72
CA ASP A 33 15.94 2.24 19.95
C ASP A 33 14.91 3.36 19.64
N PRO A 34 15.05 4.55 20.25
CA PRO A 34 14.31 5.73 19.82
C PRO A 34 14.58 6.08 18.35
N ALA A 35 13.57 6.60 17.66
CA ALA A 35 13.74 7.07 16.29
C ALA A 35 14.35 8.47 16.23
N ASP A 36 15.46 8.60 15.51
CA ASP A 36 16.22 9.83 15.33
C ASP A 36 16.18 10.33 13.88
N ASN A 37 16.49 9.49 12.90
CA ASN A 37 16.62 9.89 11.49
C ASN A 37 15.83 8.97 10.54
N PHE A 38 15.50 9.52 9.36
CA PHE A 38 15.02 8.79 8.19
C PHE A 38 16.18 8.60 7.22
N TYR A 39 16.25 7.45 6.56
CA TYR A 39 17.40 7.08 5.74
C TYR A 39 17.03 6.66 4.31
N VAL A 40 17.83 7.05 3.32
CA VAL A 40 17.78 6.59 1.92
C VAL A 40 19.12 5.99 1.54
N ILE A 41 19.13 4.80 0.93
CA ILE A 41 20.36 4.12 0.50
C ILE A 41 20.80 4.70 -0.85
N LEU A 42 22.01 5.26 -0.92
CA LEU A 42 22.60 5.72 -2.19
C LEU A 42 23.49 4.67 -2.82
N GLN A 43 24.25 3.94 -2.00
CA GLN A 43 25.18 2.91 -2.44
C GLN A 43 25.28 1.81 -1.38
N GLY A 44 25.60 0.59 -1.82
CA GLY A 44 25.74 -0.57 -0.94
C GLY A 44 24.47 -1.41 -0.82
N ARG A 45 24.55 -2.50 -0.04
CA ARG A 45 23.43 -3.38 0.27
C ARG A 45 23.24 -3.49 1.77
N GLU A 46 22.00 -3.39 2.19
CA GLU A 46 21.60 -3.47 3.59
C GLU A 46 20.85 -4.77 3.84
N ALA A 47 21.17 -5.47 4.93
CA ALA A 47 20.34 -6.55 5.45
C ALA A 47 19.58 -6.02 6.67
N PRO A 48 18.24 -6.10 6.69
CA PRO A 48 17.57 -6.01 7.96
C PRO A 48 17.85 -7.31 8.72
N VAL A 49 18.14 -7.15 9.99
CA VAL A 49 18.07 -8.26 10.92
C VAL A 49 16.61 -8.34 11.36
N LEU A 50 15.75 -8.77 10.41
CA LEU A 50 14.60 -9.69 10.61
C LEU A 50 13.67 -9.84 9.38
N VAL A 51 13.73 -9.04 8.30
CA VAL A 51 12.59 -9.02 7.33
C VAL A 51 12.93 -8.98 5.82
N THR A 52 13.61 -8.00 5.21
CA THR A 52 13.89 -7.96 3.73
C THR A 52 15.13 -7.14 3.31
N ARG A 53 16.05 -7.68 2.48
CA ARG A 53 17.23 -6.92 1.97
C ARG A 53 16.82 -5.62 1.24
N LYS A 54 17.55 -4.53 1.51
CA LYS A 54 17.37 -3.23 0.86
C LYS A 54 18.56 -2.87 -0.04
N SER A 55 18.27 -2.20 -1.13
CA SER A 55 19.19 -1.83 -2.22
C SER A 55 19.22 -0.31 -2.42
N PRO A 56 20.15 0.23 -3.22
CA PRO A 56 20.15 1.65 -3.56
C PRO A 56 18.81 2.12 -4.10
N GLY A 57 18.33 3.27 -3.62
CA GLY A 57 17.00 3.82 -3.88
C GLY A 57 15.93 3.40 -2.87
N ASP A 58 16.17 2.36 -2.06
CA ASP A 58 15.30 2.02 -0.93
C ASP A 58 15.52 2.97 0.24
N PHE A 59 14.50 3.09 1.09
CA PHE A 59 14.53 3.89 2.30
C PHE A 59 14.12 3.08 3.53
N PHE A 60 14.41 3.59 4.73
CA PHE A 60 14.00 3.00 6.00
C PHE A 60 13.99 4.02 7.15
N GLY A 61 13.35 3.63 8.26
CA GLY A 61 13.30 4.40 9.48
C GLY A 61 12.13 5.39 9.57
N GLU A 62 11.26 5.43 8.57
CA GLU A 62 10.10 6.30 8.47
C GLU A 62 9.03 6.01 9.54
N LEU A 63 8.75 4.72 9.80
CA LEU A 63 7.62 4.34 10.65
C LEU A 63 7.79 4.87 12.08
N ALA A 64 8.95 4.64 12.67
CA ALA A 64 9.21 5.02 14.05
C ALA A 64 9.22 6.56 14.24
N LEU A 65 9.55 7.31 13.19
CA LEU A 65 9.43 8.76 13.20
C LEU A 65 7.98 9.21 13.10
N MET A 66 7.20 8.64 12.17
CA MET A 66 5.81 9.05 11.92
C MET A 66 4.89 8.80 13.12
N TYR A 67 5.06 7.66 13.81
CA TYR A 67 4.15 7.22 14.88
C TYR A 67 4.70 7.41 16.29
N ASP A 68 5.80 8.17 16.43
CA ASP A 68 6.48 8.37 17.71
C ASP A 68 6.75 7.06 18.48
N SER A 69 7.10 6.00 17.74
CA SER A 69 7.37 4.67 18.28
C SER A 69 8.88 4.37 18.34
N LEU A 70 9.24 3.27 18.98
CA LEU A 70 10.59 2.71 18.91
C LEU A 70 10.84 2.09 17.53
N ARG A 71 12.11 1.87 17.17
CA ARG A 71 12.50 1.17 15.94
C ARG A 71 11.93 -0.26 15.94
N ASN A 72 11.13 -0.58 14.93
CA ASN A 72 10.50 -1.90 14.80
C ASN A 72 11.47 -3.00 14.34
N ALA A 73 12.61 -2.63 13.78
CA ALA A 73 13.61 -3.56 13.25
C ALA A 73 15.03 -2.98 13.32
N THR A 74 16.03 -3.87 13.26
CA THR A 74 17.44 -3.51 13.11
C THR A 74 17.81 -3.52 11.63
N VAL A 75 18.55 -2.50 11.17
CA VAL A 75 19.15 -2.44 9.83
C VAL A 75 20.65 -2.46 9.96
N LYS A 76 21.28 -3.39 9.25
CA LYS A 76 22.72 -3.64 9.31
C LYS A 76 23.32 -3.66 7.90
N ALA A 77 24.40 -2.93 7.74
CA ALA A 77 25.15 -2.88 6.48
C ALA A 77 25.80 -4.22 6.18
N THR A 78 25.57 -4.74 4.96
CA THR A 78 26.24 -5.97 4.50
C THR A 78 27.44 -5.70 3.61
N THR A 79 27.55 -4.47 3.13
CA THR A 79 28.71 -3.93 2.43
C THR A 79 29.00 -2.56 3.01
N ASN A 80 30.11 -1.94 2.64
CA ASN A 80 30.22 -0.50 2.83
C ASN A 80 29.08 0.18 2.06
N ALA A 81 28.46 1.17 2.69
CA ALA A 81 27.28 1.83 2.19
C ALA A 81 27.38 3.35 2.39
N LEU A 82 26.69 4.07 1.52
CA LEU A 82 26.44 5.50 1.66
C LEU A 82 24.94 5.68 1.79
N VAL A 83 24.50 6.32 2.86
CA VAL A 83 23.10 6.62 3.10
C VAL A 83 22.92 8.13 3.27
N TRP A 84 21.82 8.63 2.74
CA TRP A 84 21.31 9.95 3.08
C TRP A 84 20.47 9.86 4.33
N ALA A 85 20.68 10.76 5.28
CA ALA A 85 19.92 10.85 6.51
C ALA A 85 19.32 12.24 6.71
N VAL A 86 18.09 12.29 7.18
CA VAL A 86 17.43 13.53 7.61
C VAL A 86 16.86 13.34 9.01
N ASP A 87 17.00 14.35 9.86
CA ASP A 87 16.59 14.26 11.25
C ASP A 87 15.05 14.23 11.41
N ARG A 88 14.60 13.72 12.55
CA ARG A 88 13.18 13.57 12.90
C ARG A 88 12.38 14.84 12.76
N THR A 89 12.92 15.97 13.20
CA THR A 89 12.19 17.25 13.25
C THR A 89 11.93 17.73 11.84
N THR A 90 12.97 17.73 11.00
CA THR A 90 12.88 18.14 9.60
C THR A 90 11.98 17.20 8.82
N PHE A 91 12.19 15.88 8.94
CA PHE A 91 11.35 14.88 8.28
C PHE A 91 9.86 15.04 8.64
N LYS A 92 9.55 15.14 9.93
CA LYS A 92 8.16 15.30 10.40
C LYS A 92 7.52 16.59 9.92
N SER A 93 8.24 17.70 9.93
CA SER A 93 7.74 19.00 9.47
C SER A 93 7.29 18.91 8.00
N ILE A 94 8.18 18.40 7.15
CA ILE A 94 7.93 18.25 5.70
C ILE A 94 6.78 17.28 5.45
N MET A 95 6.80 16.11 6.10
CA MET A 95 5.73 15.12 5.96
C MET A 95 4.39 15.66 6.46
N SER A 96 4.35 16.38 7.57
CA SER A 96 3.10 16.95 8.09
C SER A 96 2.48 17.95 7.12
N ARG A 97 3.30 18.81 6.50
CA ARG A 97 2.85 19.75 5.46
C ARG A 97 2.36 19.04 4.21
N HIS A 98 3.06 18.00 3.77
CA HIS A 98 2.63 17.19 2.65
C HIS A 98 1.29 16.49 2.91
N LEU A 99 1.16 15.86 4.09
CA LEU A 99 -0.03 15.09 4.44
C LEU A 99 -1.24 15.98 4.73
N ALA A 100 -1.06 17.19 5.27
CA ALA A 100 -2.14 18.16 5.48
C ALA A 100 -2.86 18.57 4.18
N GLY A 101 -2.15 18.52 3.04
CA GLY A 101 -2.73 18.78 1.71
C GLY A 101 -3.39 17.57 1.04
N SER A 102 -3.22 16.35 1.59
CA SER A 102 -3.76 15.14 0.95
C SER A 102 -5.29 15.12 1.02
N PRO A 103 -6.00 14.81 -0.08
CA PRO A 103 -7.45 14.62 -0.08
C PRO A 103 -7.92 13.58 0.96
N VAL A 104 -7.06 12.64 1.35
CA VAL A 104 -7.36 11.61 2.34
C VAL A 104 -7.27 12.13 3.78
N ALA A 105 -6.48 13.16 4.06
CA ALA A 105 -6.42 13.77 5.40
C ALA A 105 -7.77 14.36 5.82
N GLN A 106 -8.63 14.71 4.85
CA GLN A 106 -10.00 15.15 5.10
C GLN A 106 -11.02 14.01 5.21
N VAL A 107 -10.62 12.75 5.02
CA VAL A 107 -11.48 11.58 5.23
C VAL A 107 -11.30 11.16 6.69
N PRO A 108 -12.19 11.54 7.62
CA PRO A 108 -11.97 11.46 9.07
C PRO A 108 -11.87 10.03 9.62
N PHE A 109 -11.87 9.04 8.74
CA PHE A 109 -12.05 7.65 9.04
C PHE A 109 -11.05 6.74 8.33
N CYS A 110 -10.14 7.25 7.48
CA CYS A 110 -9.34 6.37 6.61
C CYS A 110 -8.48 5.36 7.40
N ASN A 111 -7.65 5.81 8.34
CA ASN A 111 -6.80 4.91 9.15
C ASN A 111 -7.63 3.97 10.04
N ASP A 112 -8.52 4.56 10.84
CA ASP A 112 -9.36 3.82 11.77
C ASP A 112 -10.25 2.79 11.08
N CYS A 113 -10.72 3.08 9.87
CA CYS A 113 -11.51 2.15 9.10
C CYS A 113 -10.68 1.08 8.42
N LEU A 114 -9.53 1.40 7.83
CA LEU A 114 -8.66 0.39 7.21
C LEU A 114 -8.19 -0.64 8.24
N ASN A 115 -7.86 -0.22 9.46
CA ASN A 115 -7.49 -1.13 10.55
C ASN A 115 -8.68 -1.96 11.08
N ARG A 116 -9.92 -1.51 10.90
CA ARG A 116 -11.14 -2.24 11.32
C ARG A 116 -11.73 -3.11 10.23
N TRP A 117 -11.56 -2.74 8.96
CA TRP A 117 -12.06 -3.48 7.82
C TRP A 117 -11.10 -4.61 7.51
N LYS A 118 -11.61 -5.84 7.43
CA LYS A 118 -10.82 -7.04 7.09
C LYS A 118 -10.43 -7.04 5.62
N ILE A 119 -9.48 -6.18 5.26
CA ILE A 119 -8.93 -6.09 3.91
C ILE A 119 -7.77 -7.09 3.83
N HIS A 120 -8.10 -8.35 3.53
CA HIS A 120 -7.15 -9.45 3.62
C HIS A 120 -5.87 -9.27 2.79
N CYS A 121 -5.95 -8.55 1.66
CA CYS A 121 -4.79 -8.21 0.85
C CYS A 121 -3.87 -7.14 1.49
N LEU A 122 -4.19 -6.68 2.71
CA LEU A 122 -3.38 -5.76 3.52
C LEU A 122 -3.05 -6.34 4.92
N ASP A 123 -3.50 -7.56 5.26
CA ASP A 123 -3.32 -8.18 6.60
C ASP A 123 -1.85 -8.33 7.02
N TYR A 124 -0.92 -8.23 6.08
CA TYR A 124 0.51 -8.31 6.34
C TYR A 124 1.15 -6.98 6.79
N LEU A 125 0.41 -5.88 6.71
CA LEU A 125 0.88 -4.56 7.08
C LEU A 125 0.61 -4.29 8.56
N PHE A 126 1.60 -3.73 9.26
CA PHE A 126 1.39 -3.19 10.60
C PHE A 126 0.53 -1.91 10.53
N GLY A 127 -0.13 -1.53 11.64
CA GLY A 127 -0.99 -0.33 11.66
C GLY A 127 -0.30 0.94 11.19
N SER A 128 1.00 1.09 11.50
CA SER A 128 1.85 2.18 11.00
C SER A 128 2.07 2.17 9.48
N GLU A 129 2.09 0.99 8.86
CA GLU A 129 2.22 0.84 7.41
C GLU A 129 0.88 1.06 6.70
N ILE A 130 -0.23 0.64 7.33
CA ILE A 130 -1.61 0.96 6.90
C ILE A 130 -1.82 2.47 6.89
N ASP A 131 -1.39 3.14 7.95
CA ASP A 131 -1.48 4.59 8.06
C ASP A 131 -0.64 5.28 6.97
N LEU A 132 0.52 4.74 6.59
CA LEU A 132 1.29 5.31 5.49
C LEU A 132 0.65 5.03 4.12
N LEU A 133 0.02 3.87 3.97
CA LEU A 133 -0.69 3.47 2.75
C LEU A 133 -1.94 4.32 2.55
N SER A 134 -2.68 4.61 3.61
CA SER A 134 -3.90 5.42 3.57
C SER A 134 -3.65 6.81 2.98
N HIS A 135 -2.55 7.47 3.36
CA HIS A 135 -2.16 8.78 2.84
C HIS A 135 -1.85 8.78 1.35
N SER A 136 -1.52 7.60 0.79
CA SER A 136 -1.24 7.41 -0.63
C SER A 136 -2.46 6.96 -1.45
N MET A 137 -3.63 6.88 -0.81
CA MET A 137 -4.88 6.54 -1.49
C MET A 137 -5.47 7.76 -2.18
N GLY A 138 -6.13 7.56 -3.32
CA GLY A 138 -6.98 8.56 -3.96
C GLY A 138 -8.44 8.40 -3.54
N VAL A 139 -9.21 9.49 -3.50
CA VAL A 139 -10.66 9.45 -3.31
C VAL A 139 -11.36 9.54 -4.66
N ARG A 140 -12.21 8.55 -4.99
CA ARG A 140 -13.05 8.54 -6.19
C ARG A 140 -14.53 8.58 -5.79
N LYS A 141 -15.28 9.55 -6.30
CA LYS A 141 -16.74 9.65 -6.12
C LYS A 141 -17.41 9.21 -7.41
N LEU A 142 -18.43 8.37 -7.31
CA LEU A 142 -19.21 7.90 -8.44
C LEU A 142 -20.64 8.44 -8.39
N HIS A 143 -21.25 8.64 -9.54
CA HIS A 143 -22.68 8.86 -9.66
C HIS A 143 -23.42 7.53 -9.65
N SER A 144 -24.67 7.54 -9.19
CA SER A 144 -25.56 6.38 -9.24
C SER A 144 -25.61 5.79 -10.67
N GLY A 145 -25.33 4.50 -10.82
CA GLY A 145 -25.29 3.81 -12.11
C GLY A 145 -24.03 4.06 -12.96
N GLU A 146 -23.07 4.85 -12.49
CA GLU A 146 -21.82 5.11 -13.19
C GLU A 146 -20.96 3.83 -13.29
N MET A 147 -20.48 3.53 -14.49
CA MET A 147 -19.57 2.41 -14.74
C MET A 147 -18.16 2.76 -14.24
N LEU A 148 -17.59 1.92 -13.36
CA LEU A 148 -16.24 2.09 -12.88
C LEU A 148 -15.21 1.48 -13.84
N TYR A 149 -15.44 0.23 -14.27
CA TYR A 149 -14.68 -0.53 -15.28
C TYR A 149 -15.50 -1.74 -15.75
N ARG A 150 -15.09 -2.33 -16.89
CA ARG A 150 -15.67 -3.54 -17.47
C ARG A 150 -14.78 -4.75 -17.28
N ALA A 151 -15.39 -5.93 -17.34
CA ALA A 151 -14.64 -7.17 -17.44
C ALA A 151 -13.77 -7.15 -18.71
N GLY A 152 -12.51 -7.55 -18.57
CA GLY A 152 -11.49 -7.51 -19.63
C GLY A 152 -10.69 -6.20 -19.72
N ASP A 153 -11.09 -5.13 -19.02
CA ASP A 153 -10.29 -3.91 -18.96
C ASP A 153 -8.96 -4.18 -18.22
N PRO A 154 -7.85 -3.50 -18.56
CA PRO A 154 -6.65 -3.53 -17.72
C PRO A 154 -6.94 -2.88 -16.35
N GLY A 155 -6.25 -3.33 -15.30
CA GLY A 155 -6.43 -2.84 -13.94
C GLY A 155 -5.15 -2.34 -13.30
N ASP A 156 -5.14 -1.06 -12.92
CA ASP A 156 -3.98 -0.40 -12.28
C ASP A 156 -4.22 -0.03 -10.81
N ARG A 157 -5.40 -0.37 -10.26
CA ARG A 157 -5.85 0.08 -8.94
C ARG A 157 -6.66 -0.96 -8.17
N LEU A 158 -6.46 -0.97 -6.85
CA LEU A 158 -7.34 -1.54 -5.84
C LEU A 158 -8.35 -0.48 -5.42
N TYR A 159 -9.59 -0.88 -5.14
CA TYR A 159 -10.63 0.00 -4.62
C TYR A 159 -11.20 -0.55 -3.31
N ILE A 160 -11.55 0.34 -2.39
CA ILE A 160 -12.23 0.05 -1.14
C ILE A 160 -13.45 0.96 -1.04
N VAL A 161 -14.62 0.38 -0.79
CA VAL A 161 -15.87 1.13 -0.65
C VAL A 161 -15.86 1.84 0.70
N SER A 162 -15.75 3.18 0.69
CA SER A 162 -15.79 3.99 1.92
C SER A 162 -17.20 4.49 2.25
N LYS A 163 -18.05 4.65 1.22
CA LYS A 163 -19.45 5.08 1.35
C LYS A 163 -20.30 4.52 0.20
N GLY A 164 -21.56 4.23 0.48
CA GLY A 164 -22.52 3.74 -0.52
C GLY A 164 -22.28 2.29 -0.89
N THR A 165 -22.73 1.92 -2.09
CA THR A 165 -22.60 0.56 -2.64
C THR A 165 -22.11 0.57 -4.08
N VAL A 166 -21.47 -0.52 -4.49
CA VAL A 166 -21.17 -0.83 -5.89
C VAL A 166 -21.68 -2.24 -6.19
N ILE A 167 -22.00 -2.49 -7.45
CA ILE A 167 -22.50 -3.76 -7.95
C ILE A 167 -21.43 -4.35 -8.84
N GLU A 168 -20.90 -5.49 -8.42
CA GLU A 168 -20.06 -6.34 -9.25
C GLU A 168 -20.96 -7.23 -10.11
N THR A 169 -20.68 -7.30 -11.41
CA THR A 169 -21.36 -8.22 -12.33
C THR A 169 -20.32 -9.20 -12.89
N VAL A 170 -20.49 -10.48 -12.56
CA VAL A 170 -19.64 -11.57 -13.03
C VAL A 170 -20.35 -12.29 -14.17
N HIS A 171 -19.69 -12.38 -15.32
CA HIS A 171 -20.22 -13.13 -16.46
C HIS A 171 -19.63 -14.53 -16.46
N THR A 172 -20.45 -15.53 -16.15
CA THR A 172 -20.10 -16.94 -16.37
C THR A 172 -20.31 -17.27 -17.85
N PRO A 173 -19.27 -17.75 -18.57
CA PRO A 173 -19.43 -18.21 -19.94
C PRO A 173 -20.37 -19.42 -19.95
N THR A 174 -21.45 -19.36 -20.72
CA THR A 174 -22.28 -20.54 -20.96
C THR A 174 -21.64 -21.39 -22.07
N PRO A 175 -21.70 -22.74 -22.00
CA PRO A 175 -21.13 -23.63 -23.03
C PRO A 175 -21.63 -23.35 -24.45
N ASP A 176 -22.82 -22.76 -24.54
CA ASP A 176 -23.60 -22.43 -25.73
C ASP A 176 -23.35 -21.00 -26.24
N GLY A 177 -22.48 -20.21 -25.58
CA GLY A 177 -22.11 -18.86 -26.02
C GLY A 177 -23.23 -17.82 -25.86
N SER A 178 -24.32 -18.19 -25.20
CA SER A 178 -25.45 -17.31 -24.92
C SER A 178 -25.07 -16.29 -23.84
N LYS A 179 -25.31 -14.99 -24.09
CA LYS A 179 -25.09 -13.94 -23.08
C LYS A 179 -26.15 -14.07 -21.99
N GLN A 180 -25.89 -14.85 -20.94
CA GLN A 180 -26.70 -14.80 -19.73
C GLN A 180 -26.47 -13.49 -18.96
N LYS A 181 -27.49 -13.10 -18.20
CA LYS A 181 -27.41 -11.99 -17.25
C LYS A 181 -26.43 -12.41 -16.16
N GLY A 182 -25.29 -11.72 -16.06
CA GLY A 182 -24.25 -12.06 -15.09
C GLY A 182 -24.75 -11.95 -13.65
N ASP A 183 -24.16 -12.77 -12.77
CA ASP A 183 -24.45 -12.74 -11.34
C ASP A 183 -24.05 -11.38 -10.76
N GLN A 184 -24.95 -10.79 -9.97
CA GLN A 184 -24.75 -9.48 -9.37
C GLN A 184 -24.46 -9.61 -7.87
N ILE A 185 -23.31 -9.08 -7.46
CA ILE A 185 -22.87 -9.06 -6.06
C ILE A 185 -22.87 -7.60 -5.60
N LEU A 186 -23.60 -7.31 -4.52
CA LEU A 186 -23.63 -5.98 -3.93
C LEU A 186 -22.50 -5.83 -2.91
N LEU A 187 -21.53 -4.95 -3.21
CA LEU A 187 -20.43 -4.62 -2.33
C LEU A 187 -20.75 -3.31 -1.60
N SER A 188 -20.54 -3.31 -0.29
CA SER A 188 -20.89 -2.20 0.60
C SER A 188 -19.66 -1.68 1.34
N LYS A 189 -19.86 -0.71 2.24
CA LYS A 189 -18.78 -0.09 3.01
C LYS A 189 -17.86 -1.13 3.67
N GLY A 190 -16.56 -1.01 3.42
CA GLY A 190 -15.51 -1.93 3.90
C GLY A 190 -15.18 -3.07 2.94
N SER A 191 -16.04 -3.36 1.95
CA SER A 191 -15.69 -4.26 0.84
C SER A 191 -14.57 -3.65 0.00
N TYR A 192 -13.70 -4.51 -0.53
CA TYR A 192 -12.63 -4.14 -1.45
C TYR A 192 -12.70 -5.02 -2.70
N PHE A 193 -12.12 -4.53 -3.80
CA PHE A 193 -12.08 -5.24 -5.07
C PHE A 193 -10.98 -4.71 -5.99
N GLY A 194 -10.64 -5.50 -7.00
CA GLY A 194 -9.70 -5.13 -8.05
C GLY A 194 -8.22 -5.41 -7.73
N GLU A 195 -7.96 -6.10 -6.61
CA GLU A 195 -6.66 -6.60 -6.19
C GLU A 195 -6.06 -7.62 -7.16
N ASN A 196 -6.89 -8.47 -7.79
CA ASN A 196 -6.40 -9.53 -8.69
C ASN A 196 -5.63 -8.95 -9.88
N ALA A 197 -6.12 -7.86 -10.46
CA ALA A 197 -5.44 -7.18 -11.56
C ALA A 197 -4.07 -6.61 -11.14
N LEU A 198 -3.85 -6.36 -9.85
CA LEU A 198 -2.55 -5.93 -9.33
C LEU A 198 -1.64 -7.10 -9.00
N LEU A 199 -2.20 -8.17 -8.43
CA LEU A 199 -1.43 -9.30 -7.88
C LEU A 199 -0.99 -10.30 -8.94
N ASP A 200 -1.84 -10.52 -9.94
CA ASP A 200 -1.70 -11.57 -10.95
C ASP A 200 -1.48 -11.01 -12.36
N ASP A 201 -1.49 -9.68 -12.51
CA ASP A 201 -1.36 -8.97 -13.80
C ASP A 201 -2.41 -9.42 -14.84
N GLU A 202 -3.60 -9.80 -14.35
CA GLU A 202 -4.72 -10.22 -15.18
C GLU A 202 -5.71 -9.07 -15.44
N PRO A 203 -6.42 -9.06 -16.59
CA PRO A 203 -7.52 -8.14 -16.83
C PRO A 203 -8.60 -8.22 -15.75
N ARG A 204 -9.40 -7.16 -15.61
CA ARG A 204 -10.54 -7.12 -14.67
C ARG A 204 -11.45 -8.33 -14.89
N PRO A 205 -11.69 -9.20 -13.89
CA PRO A 205 -12.46 -10.43 -14.09
C PRO A 205 -13.97 -10.17 -14.18
N SER A 206 -14.41 -9.00 -13.71
CA SER A 206 -15.83 -8.63 -13.57
C SER A 206 -16.05 -7.18 -13.99
N THR A 207 -17.32 -6.82 -14.17
CA THR A 207 -17.73 -5.43 -14.45
C THR A 207 -18.19 -4.78 -13.14
N MET A 208 -17.82 -3.52 -12.92
CA MET A 208 -18.14 -2.83 -11.66
C MET A 208 -18.91 -1.54 -11.92
N VAL A 209 -20.07 -1.38 -11.27
CA VAL A 209 -20.98 -0.23 -11.46
C VAL A 209 -21.38 0.35 -10.11
N ALA A 210 -21.52 1.66 -10.01
CA ALA A 210 -22.06 2.31 -8.83
C ALA A 210 -23.51 1.87 -8.56
N GLY A 211 -23.79 1.48 -7.31
CA GLY A 211 -25.13 1.09 -6.89
C GLY A 211 -26.14 2.23 -7.08
N THR A 212 -27.35 1.88 -7.49
CA THR A 212 -28.38 2.87 -7.83
C THR A 212 -29.38 3.18 -6.71
N MET A 213 -29.34 2.38 -5.64
CA MET A 213 -30.36 2.38 -4.57
C MET A 213 -30.03 3.32 -3.40
N ASP A 214 -28.85 3.93 -3.38
CA ASP A 214 -28.41 4.79 -2.28
C ASP A 214 -28.47 6.28 -2.66
N ALA A 215 -29.18 7.10 -1.87
CA ALA A 215 -29.23 8.55 -2.07
C ALA A 215 -27.85 9.20 -1.85
N ASN A 216 -26.94 8.48 -1.20
CA ASN A 216 -25.55 8.87 -1.06
C ASN A 216 -24.70 8.34 -2.22
N ARG A 217 -24.09 9.27 -2.98
CA ARG A 217 -23.09 8.96 -4.01
C ARG A 217 -22.01 8.01 -3.48
N PRO A 218 -21.71 6.88 -4.15
CA PRO A 218 -20.65 5.99 -3.71
C PRO A 218 -19.31 6.70 -3.66
N GLY A 219 -18.60 6.48 -2.55
CA GLY A 219 -17.25 6.94 -2.32
C GLY A 219 -16.31 5.74 -2.27
N LEU A 220 -15.27 5.79 -3.07
CA LEU A 220 -14.20 4.79 -3.10
C LEU A 220 -12.90 5.43 -2.62
N LEU A 221 -12.16 4.69 -1.81
CA LEU A 221 -10.72 4.87 -1.68
C LEU A 221 -10.06 4.01 -2.75
N SER A 222 -9.00 4.51 -3.37
CA SER A 222 -8.29 3.83 -4.44
C SER A 222 -6.80 3.83 -4.18
N LEU A 223 -6.12 2.72 -4.46
CA LEU A 223 -4.67 2.59 -4.30
C LEU A 223 -4.07 2.12 -5.62
N CYS A 224 -3.12 2.89 -6.15
CA CYS A 224 -2.42 2.56 -7.39
C CYS A 224 -1.52 1.33 -7.24
N SER A 225 -1.31 0.63 -8.35
CA SER A 225 -0.41 -0.52 -8.49
C SER A 225 0.98 -0.22 -7.92
N GLU A 226 1.59 0.92 -8.24
CA GLU A 226 2.90 1.31 -7.74
C GLU A 226 2.96 1.31 -6.20
N HIS A 227 1.98 1.95 -5.55
CA HIS A 227 1.93 2.08 -4.09
C HIS A 227 1.59 0.76 -3.38
N PHE A 228 0.77 -0.07 -4.02
CA PHE A 228 0.40 -1.39 -3.53
C PHE A 228 1.56 -2.38 -3.69
N LEU A 229 2.08 -2.53 -4.89
CA LEU A 229 3.12 -3.49 -5.23
C LEU A 229 4.44 -3.19 -4.53
N LYS A 230 4.84 -1.93 -4.38
CA LYS A 230 6.08 -1.59 -3.65
C LYS A 230 6.09 -2.12 -2.22
N ARG A 231 4.93 -2.17 -1.55
CA ARG A 231 4.79 -2.71 -0.19
C ARG A 231 4.54 -4.22 -0.19
N HIS A 232 3.78 -4.71 -1.16
CA HIS A 232 3.52 -6.14 -1.32
C HIS A 232 4.79 -6.94 -1.67
N ASP A 233 5.67 -6.39 -2.51
CA ASP A 233 6.96 -6.99 -2.86
C ASP A 233 7.88 -7.12 -1.64
N ILE A 234 7.87 -6.13 -0.76
CA ILE A 234 8.61 -6.17 0.51
C ILE A 234 8.15 -7.38 1.35
N TYR A 235 6.84 -7.67 1.37
CA TYR A 235 6.27 -8.82 2.06
C TYR A 235 6.55 -10.16 1.35
N ARG A 236 6.38 -10.26 0.02
CA ARG A 236 6.72 -11.49 -0.73
C ARG A 236 8.19 -11.87 -0.52
N ARG A 237 9.09 -10.87 -0.56
CA ARG A 237 10.53 -11.07 -0.33
C ARG A 237 10.81 -11.48 1.11
N SER A 238 10.08 -10.97 2.10
CA SER A 238 10.32 -11.35 3.51
C SER A 238 9.94 -12.80 3.83
N ARG A 239 8.87 -13.32 3.22
CA ARG A 239 8.48 -14.74 3.38
C ARG A 239 9.35 -15.71 2.60
N ALA A 240 9.92 -15.31 1.46
CA ALA A 240 10.84 -16.17 0.70
C ALA A 240 12.14 -16.50 1.45
N PHE A 241 12.48 -15.72 2.49
CA PHE A 241 13.68 -15.92 3.32
C PHE A 241 13.44 -16.71 4.62
N LEU A 242 12.21 -17.19 4.88
CA LEU A 242 11.97 -18.14 5.96
C LEU A 242 12.26 -19.56 5.47
N PRO A 243 13.32 -20.23 5.97
CA PRO A 243 13.60 -21.61 5.59
C PRO A 243 12.53 -22.50 6.21
N GLY A 244 11.62 -23.08 5.40
CA GLY A 244 10.74 -24.13 5.90
C GLY A 244 9.33 -24.25 5.30
N GLN A 245 8.95 -23.54 4.25
CA GLN A 245 7.76 -23.93 3.48
C GLN A 245 8.10 -24.05 2.00
N GLY A 246 8.28 -25.31 1.60
CA GLY A 246 8.61 -25.70 0.25
C GLY A 246 7.59 -25.22 -0.77
N SER A 247 8.09 -25.07 -1.99
CA SER A 247 7.33 -24.92 -3.23
C SER A 247 6.16 -25.91 -3.29
N ALA A 248 4.95 -25.43 -3.03
CA ALA A 248 3.73 -26.01 -3.54
C ALA A 248 3.01 -24.91 -4.32
N GLY A 249 2.69 -25.22 -5.57
CA GLY A 249 2.30 -24.30 -6.63
C GLY A 249 1.18 -23.31 -6.27
N GLY A 250 1.13 -22.25 -7.08
CA GLY A 250 0.14 -21.19 -7.04
C GLY A 250 -1.28 -21.73 -6.83
N LYS A 251 -1.79 -21.48 -5.63
CA LYS A 251 -3.19 -21.36 -5.24
C LYS A 251 -3.18 -20.76 -3.83
N LEU A 252 -3.04 -19.44 -3.76
CA LEU A 252 -3.33 -18.72 -2.52
C LEU A 252 -4.51 -17.80 -2.83
N TRP A 253 -5.50 -17.80 -1.92
CA TRP A 253 -6.74 -17.02 -1.94
C TRP A 253 -7.95 -17.66 -2.65
N THR A 254 -8.51 -18.70 -2.04
CA THR A 254 -9.98 -18.83 -2.02
C THR A 254 -10.51 -18.00 -0.86
N ALA A 255 -11.28 -16.94 -1.15
CA ALA A 255 -11.94 -16.13 -0.13
C ALA A 255 -12.82 -17.01 0.79
N PRO A 256 -12.71 -16.88 2.13
CA PRO A 256 -13.66 -17.53 3.02
C PRO A 256 -14.90 -16.65 3.17
N GLY A 257 -16.05 -17.12 2.66
CA GLY A 257 -17.36 -16.62 3.06
C GLY A 257 -18.27 -16.16 1.92
N ALA A 258 -18.78 -17.10 1.14
CA ALA A 258 -20.10 -16.97 0.52
C ALA A 258 -21.01 -18.00 1.19
N HIS A 259 -21.61 -17.61 2.32
CA HIS A 259 -22.82 -18.21 2.90
C HIS A 259 -23.58 -17.12 3.64
#